data_AF-A0A5C8JAG0-F1
#
_entry.id   AF-A0A5C8JAG0-F1
#
_cell.length_a   1.000
_cell.length_b   1.000
_cell.length_c   1.000
_cell.angle_alpha   90.00
_cell.angle_beta   90.00
_cell.angle_gamma   90.00
#
_symmetry.space_group_name_H-M   'P 1'
#
loop_
_entity.id
_entity.type
_entity.pdbx_description
1 polymer ?
#
loop_
_entity_poly.entity_id
_entity_poly.type
_entity_poly.pdbx_seq_one_letter_code
_entity_poly.pdbx_strand_id
1 'polypeptide(L)'
;MSAMVTCRNLICPPPTGPARRRRSSVRQATGRITETADPPRSAAMNRRLSLTLVAALAAAGTLTTVPAHAATGTACKIQPYGLIGARWQQLGGANGKLGCPTTGERDIHQNGVGWAGRRQTFERGQLAWSPKLGGNFVVAAWSAGGNAYVDWHRTAKEFDTFLVRYTSAADPHGVQKDTAGGFRGRYIVRARTNGGYRWNIKGCDSNLIGPSSCQKHWSVSVTG
;
A
#
# COMPACT_ATOMS: atom_id res chain seq x y z
N MET A 1 -17.93 -32.95 50.35
CA MET A 1 -19.29 -32.47 50.65
C MET A 1 -19.46 -31.09 50.00
N SER A 2 -20.59 -30.90 49.34
CA SER A 2 -21.14 -29.77 48.55
C SER A 2 -20.61 -28.35 48.83
N ALA A 3 -20.63 -27.39 47.90
CA ALA A 3 -21.58 -27.19 46.80
C ALA A 3 -20.98 -26.39 45.62
N MET A 4 -21.36 -26.77 44.41
CA MET A 4 -21.29 -25.94 43.20
C MET A 4 -22.43 -24.91 43.21
N VAL A 5 -22.14 -23.66 42.87
CA VAL A 5 -23.17 -22.66 42.53
C VAL A 5 -23.12 -22.43 41.02
N THR A 6 -24.19 -22.88 40.36
CA THR A 6 -24.49 -22.65 38.95
C THR A 6 -25.18 -21.29 38.81
N CYS A 7 -24.63 -20.36 38.03
CA CYS A 7 -25.35 -19.15 37.61
C CYS A 7 -25.92 -19.36 36.20
N ARG A 8 -27.25 -19.36 36.13
CA ARG A 8 -28.08 -19.52 34.93
C ARG A 8 -28.66 -18.14 34.59
N ASN A 9 -28.51 -17.72 33.32
CA ASN A 9 -29.23 -16.65 32.62
C ASN A 9 -29.80 -15.50 33.47
N LEU A 10 -29.13 -14.34 33.48
CA LEU A 10 -29.72 -12.99 33.51
C LEU A 10 -28.60 -11.94 33.31
N ILE A 11 -28.71 -11.21 32.21
CA ILE A 11 -28.21 -9.85 31.92
C ILE A 11 -27.28 -9.25 33.00
N CYS A 12 -25.97 -9.27 32.75
CA CYS A 12 -25.00 -8.52 33.56
C CYS A 12 -24.93 -7.06 33.08
N PRO A 13 -25.19 -6.05 33.94
CA PRO A 13 -24.84 -4.66 33.63
C PRO A 13 -23.32 -4.44 33.69
N PRO A 14 -22.75 -3.50 32.89
CA PRO A 14 -21.32 -3.21 32.91
C PRO A 14 -20.91 -2.51 34.22
N PRO A 15 -19.67 -2.73 34.71
CA PRO A 15 -19.17 -2.05 35.90
C PRO A 15 -18.93 -0.55 35.64
N THR A 16 -19.61 0.29 36.41
CA THR A 16 -19.37 1.73 36.51
C THR A 16 -18.06 2.00 37.25
N GLY A 17 -16.98 2.21 36.52
CA GLY A 17 -15.71 2.71 37.05
C GLY A 17 -15.72 4.23 37.22
N PRO A 18 -15.00 4.78 38.22
CA PRO A 18 -15.02 6.22 38.50
C PRO A 18 -14.33 7.03 37.38
N ALA A 19 -15.02 8.09 36.96
CA ALA A 19 -14.56 9.07 35.99
C ALA A 19 -13.26 9.75 36.45
N ARG A 20 -12.15 9.41 35.81
CA ARG A 20 -10.84 10.02 36.07
C ARG A 20 -10.80 11.40 35.42
N ARG A 21 -11.05 12.46 36.22
CA ARG A 21 -10.80 13.87 35.86
C ARG A 21 -9.37 14.03 35.34
N ARG A 22 -9.21 14.27 34.04
CA ARG A 22 -7.94 14.81 33.49
C ARG A 22 -7.94 16.32 33.75
N ARG A 23 -7.06 16.77 34.66
CA ARG A 23 -6.70 18.18 34.81
C ARG A 23 -5.97 18.63 33.55
N SER A 24 -6.57 19.55 32.81
CA SER A 24 -5.93 20.35 31.76
C SER A 24 -4.99 21.36 32.43
N SER A 25 -3.69 21.07 32.40
CA SER A 25 -2.65 22.03 32.74
C SER A 25 -2.32 22.83 31.49
N VAL A 26 -2.89 24.03 31.38
CA VAL A 26 -2.50 25.04 30.41
C VAL A 26 -1.19 25.65 30.92
N ARG A 27 -0.05 25.22 30.38
CA ARG A 27 1.21 25.98 30.52
C ARG A 27 1.24 27.03 29.42
N GLN A 28 1.08 28.29 29.83
CA GLN A 28 1.39 29.45 29.01
C GLN A 28 2.91 29.48 28.76
N ALA A 29 3.30 29.39 27.50
CA ALA A 29 4.67 29.65 27.07
C ALA A 29 4.75 31.11 26.60
N THR A 30 5.29 31.97 27.46
CA THR A 30 5.74 33.32 27.12
C THR A 30 7.02 33.20 26.32
N GLY A 31 6.89 33.20 24.99
CA GLY A 31 8.01 33.12 24.04
C GLY A 31 8.02 34.36 23.14
N ARG A 32 8.97 35.25 23.42
CA ARG A 32 9.30 36.52 22.76
C ARG A 32 9.30 36.40 21.23
N ILE A 33 8.38 37.11 20.57
CA ILE A 33 8.41 37.40 19.14
C ILE A 33 9.64 38.27 18.84
N THR A 34 10.53 37.78 17.98
CA THR A 34 11.57 38.60 17.35
C THR A 34 11.21 38.64 15.88
N GLU A 35 10.39 39.63 15.54
CA GLU A 35 9.96 39.95 14.18
C GLU A 35 11.16 40.52 13.44
N THR A 36 11.73 39.74 12.51
CA THR A 36 12.73 40.24 11.57
C THR A 36 11.96 40.67 10.32
N ALA A 37 11.80 41.98 10.17
CA ALA A 37 11.08 42.59 9.06
C ALA A 37 11.79 42.32 7.72
N ASP A 38 11.05 41.73 6.78
CA ASP A 38 11.37 41.73 5.35
C ASP A 38 11.20 43.16 4.77
N PRO A 39 12.12 43.65 3.93
CA PRO A 39 11.95 44.95 3.29
C PRO A 39 10.90 44.90 2.16
N PRO A 40 10.15 46.00 1.94
CA PRO A 40 9.08 46.05 0.95
C PRO A 40 9.61 46.06 -0.48
N ARG A 41 9.02 45.22 -1.33
CA ARG A 41 9.16 45.28 -2.79
C ARG A 41 8.20 46.34 -3.36
N SER A 42 8.75 47.17 -4.25
CA SER A 42 8.13 47.87 -5.38
C SER A 42 8.03 49.39 -5.23
N ALA A 43 8.86 50.11 -5.99
CA ALA A 43 8.43 51.23 -6.85
C ALA A 43 9.59 51.74 -7.71
N ALA A 44 9.22 52.31 -8.87
CA ALA A 44 10.02 53.14 -9.78
C ALA A 44 10.99 52.41 -10.73
N MET A 45 10.41 51.87 -11.81
CA MET A 45 11.10 51.65 -13.08
C MET A 45 11.47 53.01 -13.69
N ASN A 46 12.71 53.45 -13.49
CA ASN A 46 13.25 54.67 -14.08
C ASN A 46 14.10 54.32 -15.32
N ARG A 47 13.68 54.87 -16.44
CA ARG A 47 14.19 54.65 -17.80
C ARG A 47 15.55 55.34 -17.95
N ARG A 48 16.64 54.59 -18.07
CA ARG A 48 17.92 55.07 -18.63
C ARG A 48 18.52 54.00 -19.54
N LEU A 49 18.67 54.34 -20.82
CA LEU A 49 19.37 53.54 -21.81
C LEU A 49 20.84 53.42 -21.41
N SER A 50 21.30 52.20 -21.17
CA SER A 50 22.72 51.87 -21.08
C SER A 50 22.96 50.68 -22.01
N LEU A 51 23.49 50.94 -23.20
CA LEU A 51 24.06 49.90 -24.06
C LEU A 51 25.33 49.38 -23.39
N THR A 52 25.27 48.19 -22.80
CA THR A 52 26.47 47.42 -22.47
C THR A 52 26.40 46.09 -23.19
N LEU A 53 27.24 46.00 -24.22
CA LEU A 53 27.58 44.80 -24.98
C LEU A 53 28.17 43.76 -24.01
N VAL A 54 27.41 42.71 -23.66
CA VAL A 54 27.96 41.56 -22.96
C VAL A 54 28.15 40.44 -23.99
N ALA A 55 29.42 40.14 -24.25
CA ALA A 55 29.85 39.07 -25.13
C ALA A 55 29.30 37.72 -24.63
N ALA A 56 28.58 37.02 -25.51
CA ALA A 56 28.14 35.65 -25.28
C ALA A 56 29.36 34.70 -25.32
N LEU A 57 29.86 34.28 -24.15
CA LEU A 57 30.71 33.10 -24.07
C LEU A 57 29.83 31.85 -24.17
N ALA A 58 29.84 31.22 -25.34
CA ALA A 58 29.31 29.88 -25.52
C ALA A 58 30.21 28.89 -24.77
N ALA A 59 29.79 28.47 -23.58
CA ALA A 59 30.39 27.32 -22.92
C ALA A 59 29.94 26.04 -23.67
N ALA A 60 30.83 25.50 -24.50
CA ALA A 60 30.66 24.19 -25.12
C ALA A 60 30.72 23.11 -24.02
N GLY A 61 29.56 22.78 -23.44
CA GLY A 61 29.42 21.66 -22.52
C GLY A 61 29.56 20.35 -23.27
N THR A 62 30.64 19.61 -23.03
CA THR A 62 30.83 18.25 -23.53
C THR A 62 29.71 17.35 -23.01
N LEU A 63 28.78 16.96 -23.88
CA LEU A 63 27.80 15.92 -23.59
C LEU A 63 28.53 14.59 -23.42
N THR A 64 28.85 14.22 -22.18
CA THR A 64 29.25 12.85 -21.89
C THR A 64 28.02 11.96 -22.02
N THR A 65 27.95 11.20 -23.11
CA THR A 65 26.92 10.18 -23.30
C THR A 65 27.13 9.09 -22.25
N VAL A 66 26.38 9.14 -21.15
CA VAL A 66 26.33 8.03 -20.19
C VAL A 66 25.75 6.82 -20.96
N PRO A 67 26.46 5.68 -21.04
CA PRO A 67 25.90 4.52 -21.70
C PRO A 67 24.63 4.11 -20.95
N ALA A 68 23.50 4.10 -21.65
CA ALA A 68 22.30 3.45 -21.17
C ALA A 68 22.66 1.98 -20.98
N HIS A 69 22.86 1.56 -19.73
CA HIS A 69 23.09 0.16 -19.42
C HIS A 69 21.82 -0.59 -19.81
N ALA A 70 21.85 -1.25 -20.97
CA ALA A 70 20.87 -2.26 -21.30
C ALA A 70 20.98 -3.32 -20.21
N ALA A 71 20.04 -3.32 -19.27
CA ALA A 71 19.96 -4.35 -18.26
C ALA A 71 19.81 -5.67 -19.01
N THR A 72 20.89 -6.46 -19.05
CA THR A 72 20.86 -7.85 -19.49
C THR A 72 20.09 -8.62 -18.42
N GLY A 73 18.77 -8.48 -18.44
CA GLY A 73 17.88 -9.26 -17.60
C GLY A 73 17.93 -10.71 -18.07
N THR A 74 18.10 -11.63 -17.12
CA THR A 74 17.85 -13.05 -17.37
C THR A 74 16.49 -13.19 -18.05
N ALA A 75 16.49 -13.61 -19.32
CA ALA A 75 15.25 -13.77 -20.06
C ALA A 75 14.49 -14.97 -19.48
N CYS A 76 13.35 -14.69 -18.86
CA CYS A 76 12.49 -15.75 -18.34
C CYS A 76 11.89 -16.58 -19.49
N LYS A 77 11.75 -17.90 -19.27
CA LYS A 77 11.11 -18.82 -20.22
C LYS A 77 9.65 -18.45 -20.52
N ILE A 78 8.93 -17.95 -19.52
CA ILE A 78 7.55 -17.49 -19.66
C ILE A 78 7.57 -15.96 -19.60
N GLN A 79 6.89 -15.32 -20.55
CA GLN A 79 6.69 -13.87 -20.54
C GLN A 79 5.26 -13.54 -20.08
N PRO A 80 5.09 -12.95 -18.88
CA PRO A 80 3.79 -12.45 -18.42
C PRO A 80 3.28 -11.34 -19.33
N TYR A 81 1.97 -11.29 -19.53
CA TYR A 81 1.33 -10.29 -20.38
C TYR A 81 0.19 -9.56 -19.65
N GLY A 82 -0.43 -8.61 -20.33
CA GLY A 82 -1.58 -7.86 -19.80
C GLY A 82 -1.25 -7.09 -18.52
N LEU A 83 -2.24 -6.91 -17.65
CA LEU A 83 -2.10 -6.17 -16.39
C LEU A 83 -1.12 -6.86 -15.43
N ILE A 84 -1.09 -8.20 -15.42
CA ILE A 84 -0.16 -8.96 -14.58
C ILE A 84 1.28 -8.71 -15.04
N GLY A 85 1.54 -8.83 -16.33
CA GLY A 85 2.88 -8.59 -16.89
C GLY A 85 3.33 -7.15 -16.74
N ALA A 86 2.45 -6.18 -16.99
CA ALA A 86 2.74 -4.77 -16.76
C ALA A 86 3.14 -4.50 -15.29
N ARG A 87 2.43 -5.11 -14.33
CA ARG A 87 2.77 -4.96 -12.91
C ARG A 87 4.07 -5.69 -12.56
N TRP A 88 4.31 -6.87 -13.11
CA TRP A 88 5.57 -7.59 -12.91
C TRP A 88 6.78 -6.77 -13.38
N GLN A 89 6.69 -6.13 -14.54
CA GLN A 89 7.73 -5.22 -15.04
C GLN A 89 7.96 -4.03 -14.09
N GLN A 90 6.88 -3.40 -13.59
CA GLN A 90 6.98 -2.33 -12.58
C GLN A 90 7.63 -2.79 -11.27
N LEU A 91 7.56 -4.08 -10.94
CA LEU A 91 8.20 -4.68 -9.77
C LEU A 91 9.62 -5.19 -10.05
N GLY A 92 10.20 -4.82 -11.20
CA GLY A 92 11.59 -5.11 -11.59
C GLY A 92 11.78 -6.33 -12.48
N GLY A 93 10.69 -6.94 -12.96
CA GLY A 93 10.75 -8.09 -13.88
C GLY A 93 11.51 -9.28 -13.29
N ALA A 94 12.31 -9.94 -14.13
CA ALA A 94 13.08 -11.14 -13.78
C ALA A 94 14.02 -10.93 -12.58
N ASN A 95 14.65 -9.75 -12.51
CA ASN A 95 15.57 -9.39 -11.43
C ASN A 95 14.85 -8.73 -10.23
N GLY A 96 13.53 -8.62 -10.31
CA GLY A 96 12.70 -7.82 -9.41
C GLY A 96 12.36 -8.50 -8.10
N LYS A 97 11.17 -8.20 -7.56
CA LYS A 97 10.70 -8.78 -6.30
C LYS A 97 10.21 -10.22 -6.43
N LEU A 98 9.60 -10.55 -7.56
CA LEU A 98 8.92 -11.82 -7.80
C LEU A 98 9.82 -12.86 -8.48
N GLY A 99 10.82 -12.43 -9.25
CA GLY A 99 11.63 -13.33 -10.07
C GLY A 99 10.94 -13.72 -11.37
N CYS A 100 11.42 -14.78 -12.01
CA CYS A 100 10.79 -15.30 -13.22
C CYS A 100 9.44 -15.99 -12.92
N PRO A 101 8.51 -16.00 -13.89
CA PRO A 101 7.27 -16.75 -13.75
C PRO A 101 7.54 -18.25 -13.85
N THR A 102 6.88 -19.02 -13.00
CA THR A 102 6.98 -20.49 -12.97
C THR A 102 5.77 -21.16 -13.60
N THR A 103 4.67 -20.43 -13.78
CA THR A 103 3.46 -20.90 -14.44
C THR A 103 2.94 -19.88 -15.44
N GLY A 104 2.13 -20.32 -16.40
CA GLY A 104 1.23 -19.43 -17.14
C GLY A 104 0.16 -18.81 -16.23
N GLU A 105 -0.51 -17.77 -16.72
CA GLU A 105 -1.64 -17.13 -16.04
C GLU A 105 -2.90 -18.01 -16.12
N ARG A 106 -3.60 -18.18 -14.99
CA ARG A 106 -4.74 -19.09 -14.85
C ARG A 106 -5.93 -18.39 -14.22
N ASP A 107 -7.13 -18.83 -14.59
CA ASP A 107 -8.37 -18.39 -13.96
C ASP A 107 -8.47 -18.87 -12.52
N ILE A 108 -8.95 -17.98 -11.67
CA ILE A 108 -9.20 -18.24 -10.25
C ILE A 108 -10.68 -18.14 -9.98
N HIS A 109 -11.21 -19.17 -9.35
CA HIS A 109 -12.58 -19.21 -8.86
C HIS A 109 -12.57 -19.12 -7.33
N GLN A 110 -13.52 -18.38 -6.77
CA GLN A 110 -13.70 -18.25 -5.32
C GLN A 110 -15.07 -18.77 -4.93
N ASN A 111 -15.11 -19.51 -3.82
CA ASN A 111 -16.34 -20.07 -3.27
C ASN A 111 -17.36 -18.97 -3.00
N GLY A 112 -18.60 -19.16 -3.46
CA GLY A 112 -19.69 -18.18 -3.33
C GLY A 112 -19.55 -16.94 -4.21
N VAL A 113 -18.54 -16.87 -5.09
CA VAL A 113 -18.32 -15.77 -6.05
C VAL A 113 -18.29 -16.27 -7.49
N GLY A 114 -17.82 -17.50 -7.71
CA GLY A 114 -17.56 -18.02 -9.05
C GLY A 114 -16.23 -17.50 -9.59
N TRP A 115 -16.17 -17.15 -10.88
CA TRP A 115 -14.96 -16.59 -11.48
C TRP A 115 -14.58 -15.26 -10.81
N ALA A 116 -13.35 -15.19 -10.33
CA ALA A 116 -12.88 -14.11 -9.45
C ALA A 116 -11.77 -13.27 -10.05
N GLY A 117 -11.08 -13.76 -11.08
CA GLY A 117 -9.98 -13.07 -11.76
C GLY A 117 -8.93 -14.06 -12.24
N ARG A 118 -7.71 -13.56 -12.47
CA ARG A 118 -6.61 -14.37 -12.98
C ARG A 118 -5.36 -14.19 -12.14
N ARG A 119 -4.54 -15.23 -12.03
CA ARG A 119 -3.33 -15.25 -11.21
C ARG A 119 -2.19 -15.98 -11.92
N GLN A 120 -0.98 -15.52 -11.67
CA GLN A 120 0.25 -16.14 -12.12
C GLN A 120 1.20 -16.34 -10.93
N THR A 121 1.95 -17.44 -10.96
CA THR A 121 2.97 -17.77 -9.95
C THR A 121 4.36 -17.45 -10.49
N PHE A 122 5.19 -16.94 -9.60
CA PHE A 122 6.57 -16.56 -9.82
C PHE A 122 7.46 -17.25 -8.78
N GLU A 123 8.77 -17.22 -8.99
CA GLU A 123 9.76 -17.87 -8.11
C GLU A 123 9.60 -17.49 -6.63
N ARG A 124 9.28 -16.23 -6.34
CA ARG A 124 9.22 -15.69 -4.98
C ARG A 124 7.84 -15.24 -4.53
N GLY A 125 6.79 -15.58 -5.29
CA GLY A 125 5.44 -15.19 -4.91
C GLY A 125 4.42 -15.25 -6.04
N GLN A 126 3.35 -14.48 -5.91
CA GLN A 126 2.22 -14.49 -6.84
C GLN A 126 1.75 -13.08 -7.16
N LEU A 127 1.17 -12.95 -8.35
CA LEU A 127 0.51 -11.74 -8.80
C LEU A 127 -0.83 -12.10 -9.41
N ALA A 128 -1.87 -11.34 -9.07
CA ALA A 128 -3.21 -11.54 -9.57
C ALA A 128 -3.82 -10.24 -10.07
N TRP A 129 -4.58 -10.35 -11.14
CA TRP A 129 -5.57 -9.37 -11.51
C TRP A 129 -6.92 -9.76 -10.89
N SER A 130 -7.64 -8.79 -10.34
CA SER A 130 -8.90 -9.02 -9.64
C SER A 130 -9.87 -7.86 -9.87
N PRO A 131 -10.99 -8.04 -10.59
CA PRO A 131 -11.91 -6.95 -10.93
C PRO A 131 -12.68 -6.39 -9.72
N LYS A 132 -12.58 -7.02 -8.54
CA LYS A 132 -13.39 -6.70 -7.35
C LYS A 132 -13.17 -5.29 -6.79
N LEU A 133 -12.00 -4.69 -7.02
CA LEU A 133 -11.70 -3.30 -6.63
C LEU A 133 -11.52 -2.38 -7.83
N GLY A 134 -11.83 -2.85 -9.05
CA GLY A 134 -11.69 -2.11 -10.30
C GLY A 134 -11.11 -2.95 -11.44
N GLY A 135 -11.46 -2.59 -12.67
CA GLY A 135 -11.05 -3.35 -13.87
C GLY A 135 -9.53 -3.40 -14.12
N ASN A 136 -8.76 -2.51 -13.50
CA ASN A 136 -7.30 -2.47 -13.61
C ASN A 136 -6.58 -2.93 -12.34
N PHE A 137 -7.31 -3.39 -11.32
CA PHE A 137 -6.75 -3.71 -10.02
C PHE A 137 -5.85 -4.94 -10.09
N VAL A 138 -4.64 -4.79 -9.57
CA VAL A 138 -3.63 -5.85 -9.47
C VAL A 138 -3.09 -5.92 -8.06
N VAL A 139 -2.88 -7.14 -7.57
CA VAL A 139 -2.31 -7.43 -6.25
C VAL A 139 -1.15 -8.41 -6.39
N ALA A 140 -0.05 -8.14 -5.71
CA ALA A 140 1.16 -8.94 -5.68
C ALA A 140 1.50 -9.31 -4.23
N ALA A 141 1.99 -10.52 -4.02
CA ALA A 141 2.58 -10.94 -2.76
C ALA A 141 3.91 -11.66 -3.00
N TRP A 142 4.87 -11.42 -2.12
CA TRP A 142 6.19 -12.08 -2.14
C TRP A 142 6.79 -12.10 -0.74
N SER A 143 7.76 -12.98 -0.51
CA SER A 143 8.59 -12.97 0.70
C SER A 143 10.04 -12.63 0.38
N ALA A 144 10.64 -11.80 1.23
CA ALA A 144 12.05 -11.41 1.11
C ALA A 144 12.59 -10.92 2.45
N GLY A 145 13.85 -11.28 2.77
CA GLY A 145 14.55 -10.74 3.94
C GLY A 145 13.83 -10.97 5.27
N GLY A 146 13.18 -12.13 5.43
CA GLY A 146 12.40 -12.45 6.65
C GLY A 146 11.07 -11.70 6.77
N ASN A 147 10.56 -11.11 5.70
CA ASN A 147 9.27 -10.44 5.66
C ASN A 147 8.39 -11.01 4.54
N ALA A 148 7.08 -11.01 4.78
CA ALA A 148 6.07 -11.27 3.77
C ALA A 148 5.35 -9.96 3.42
N TYR A 149 5.21 -9.72 2.12
CA TYR A 149 4.68 -8.48 1.57
C TYR A 149 3.41 -8.76 0.80
N VAL A 150 2.48 -7.81 0.86
CA VAL A 150 1.41 -7.66 -0.13
C VAL A 150 1.37 -6.22 -0.60
N ASP A 151 1.19 -6.03 -1.90
CA ASP A 151 1.16 -4.72 -2.54
C ASP A 151 0.07 -4.72 -3.63
N TRP A 152 -0.70 -3.64 -3.71
CA TRP A 152 -1.78 -3.51 -4.68
C TRP A 152 -1.81 -2.11 -5.30
N HIS A 153 -2.39 -2.03 -6.50
CA HIS A 153 -2.48 -0.80 -7.27
C HIS A 153 -3.73 -0.76 -8.16
N ARG A 154 -4.06 0.46 -8.61
CA ARG A 154 -5.04 0.74 -9.67
C ARG A 154 -6.46 0.31 -9.30
N THR A 155 -6.89 0.65 -8.09
CA THR A 155 -8.32 0.58 -7.76
C THR A 155 -9.12 1.53 -8.66
N ALA A 156 -10.40 1.24 -8.91
CA ALA A 156 -11.26 2.07 -9.75
C ALA A 156 -11.59 3.43 -9.12
N LYS A 157 -11.45 3.54 -7.80
CA LYS A 157 -11.68 4.76 -7.03
C LYS A 157 -10.75 4.81 -5.82
N GLU A 158 -10.69 5.95 -5.16
CA GLU A 158 -10.12 6.05 -3.82
C GLU A 158 -11.06 5.39 -2.81
N PHE A 159 -10.48 4.58 -1.94
CA PHE A 159 -11.14 4.06 -0.75
C PHE A 159 -10.62 4.81 0.46
N ASP A 160 -11.41 4.98 1.51
CA ASP A 160 -10.94 5.61 2.75
C ASP A 160 -10.03 4.68 3.56
N THR A 161 -10.25 3.38 3.45
CA THR A 161 -9.50 2.35 4.20
C THR A 161 -9.42 1.07 3.39
N PHE A 162 -8.31 0.35 3.52
CA PHE A 162 -8.21 -1.03 3.05
C PHE A 162 -8.13 -2.00 4.21
N LEU A 163 -8.94 -3.06 4.14
CA LEU A 163 -8.78 -4.24 4.98
C LEU A 163 -7.80 -5.19 4.30
N VAL A 164 -6.75 -5.54 5.03
CA VAL A 164 -5.76 -6.55 4.65
C VAL A 164 -5.98 -7.78 5.50
N ARG A 165 -6.35 -8.89 4.86
CA ARG A 165 -6.48 -10.18 5.52
C ARG A 165 -5.33 -11.09 5.10
N TYR A 166 -4.78 -11.82 6.05
CA TYR A 166 -3.82 -12.88 5.75
C TYR A 166 -3.96 -14.12 6.63
N THR A 167 -3.58 -15.27 6.09
CA THR A 167 -3.38 -16.52 6.83
C THR A 167 -1.97 -17.03 6.60
N SER A 168 -1.41 -17.70 7.60
CA SER A 168 -0.10 -18.37 7.52
C SER A 168 -0.09 -19.59 8.44
N ALA A 169 0.98 -20.39 8.42
CA ALA A 169 1.12 -21.48 9.40
C ALA A 169 1.23 -20.95 10.85
N ALA A 170 1.75 -19.73 11.05
CA ALA A 170 1.79 -19.08 12.36
C ALA A 170 0.45 -18.44 12.76
N ASP A 171 -0.43 -18.19 11.79
CA ASP A 171 -1.73 -17.53 11.96
C ASP A 171 -2.83 -18.33 11.22
N PRO A 172 -3.13 -19.57 11.65
CA PRO A 172 -4.01 -20.47 10.89
C PRO A 172 -5.46 -19.98 10.83
N HIS A 173 -5.91 -19.26 11.86
CA HIS A 173 -7.25 -18.64 11.91
C HIS A 173 -7.33 -17.30 11.16
N GLY A 174 -6.19 -16.82 10.67
CA GLY A 174 -6.06 -15.57 9.95
C GLY A 174 -6.05 -14.32 10.84
N VAL A 175 -5.54 -13.25 10.25
CA VAL A 175 -5.48 -11.92 10.83
C VAL A 175 -6.11 -10.94 9.84
N GLN A 176 -6.79 -9.93 10.35
CA GLN A 176 -7.28 -8.80 9.57
C GLN A 176 -6.75 -7.50 10.17
N LYS A 177 -6.30 -6.59 9.30
CA LYS A 177 -5.77 -5.29 9.67
C LYS A 177 -6.29 -4.21 8.74
N ASP A 178 -6.55 -3.06 9.33
CA ASP A 178 -7.01 -1.88 8.62
C ASP A 178 -5.78 -1.05 8.28
N THR A 179 -5.76 -0.49 7.07
CA THR A 179 -4.65 0.29 6.53
C THR A 179 -5.19 1.55 5.88
N ALA A 180 -4.33 2.56 5.74
CA ALA A 180 -4.68 3.79 5.06
C ALA A 180 -5.25 3.52 3.66
N GLY A 181 -6.25 4.31 3.27
CA GLY A 181 -6.90 4.27 1.98
C GLY A 181 -6.10 4.84 0.81
N GLY A 182 -6.79 5.10 -0.29
CA GLY A 182 -6.28 5.66 -1.54
C GLY A 182 -6.51 4.76 -2.75
N PHE A 183 -5.73 4.96 -3.82
CA PHE A 183 -5.80 4.15 -5.05
C PHE A 183 -4.95 2.86 -5.04
N ARG A 184 -4.15 2.69 -3.99
CA ARG A 184 -3.07 1.71 -3.88
C ARG A 184 -2.71 1.50 -2.42
N GLY A 185 -1.95 0.46 -2.14
CA GLY A 185 -1.41 0.25 -0.81
C GLY A 185 -0.42 -0.89 -0.75
N ARG A 186 0.21 -1.02 0.42
CA ARG A 186 1.17 -2.07 0.72
C ARG A 186 1.11 -2.40 2.19
N TYR A 187 1.23 -3.69 2.51
CA TYR A 187 1.31 -4.17 3.88
C TYR A 187 2.45 -5.18 4.02
N ILE A 188 3.08 -5.18 5.19
CA ILE A 188 4.29 -5.96 5.47
C ILE A 188 4.12 -6.61 6.83
N VAL A 189 4.46 -7.89 6.93
CA VAL A 189 4.60 -8.58 8.21
C VAL A 189 5.96 -9.23 8.30
N ARG A 190 6.51 -9.29 9.50
CA ARG A 190 7.69 -10.11 9.77
C ARG A 190 7.27 -11.57 9.67
N ALA A 191 7.97 -12.34 8.83
CA ALA A 191 7.69 -13.76 8.65
C ALA A 191 8.04 -14.51 9.95
N ARG A 192 7.07 -15.25 10.48
CA ARG A 192 7.23 -16.08 11.69
C ARG A 192 7.24 -17.57 11.39
N THR A 193 7.16 -17.92 10.11
CA THR A 193 7.15 -19.29 9.61
C THR A 193 7.83 -19.32 8.26
N ASN A 194 8.31 -20.50 7.87
CA ASN A 194 8.85 -20.76 6.54
C ASN A 194 7.73 -21.04 5.51
N GLY A 195 6.48 -21.14 5.95
CA GLY A 195 5.32 -21.26 5.06
C GLY A 195 4.91 -19.92 4.44
N GLY A 196 4.24 -19.99 3.29
CA GLY A 196 3.75 -18.79 2.58
C GLY A 196 2.58 -18.12 3.30
N TYR A 197 2.48 -16.80 3.11
CA TYR A 197 1.36 -15.99 3.58
C TYR A 197 0.34 -15.84 2.45
N ARG A 198 -0.92 -16.18 2.71
CA ARG A 198 -2.03 -15.97 1.76
C ARG A 198 -2.73 -14.67 2.09
N TRP A 199 -2.81 -13.76 1.12
CA TRP A 199 -3.31 -12.41 1.28
C TRP A 199 -4.61 -12.15 0.51
N ASN A 200 -5.47 -11.33 1.08
CA ASN A 200 -6.69 -10.81 0.45
C ASN A 200 -6.90 -9.34 0.84
N ILE A 201 -7.29 -8.52 -0.14
CA ILE A 201 -7.51 -7.09 0.03
C ILE A 201 -8.99 -6.76 -0.17
N LYS A 202 -9.52 -5.82 0.62
CA LYS A 202 -10.87 -5.28 0.46
C LYS A 202 -10.86 -3.77 0.70
N GLY A 203 -11.50 -3.02 -0.17
CA GLY A 203 -11.68 -1.58 -0.02
C GLY A 203 -12.95 -1.25 0.77
N CYS A 204 -12.87 -0.22 1.60
CA CYS A 204 -13.98 0.31 2.39
C CYS A 204 -14.00 1.83 2.35
N ASP A 205 -15.19 2.39 2.38
CA ASP A 205 -15.46 3.81 2.50
C ASP A 205 -16.07 4.08 3.88
N SER A 206 -15.58 5.11 4.54
CA SER A 206 -16.12 5.60 5.80
C SER A 206 -17.42 6.35 5.54
N ASN A 207 -18.38 6.17 6.44
CA ASN A 207 -19.65 6.89 6.37
C ASN A 207 -19.66 8.00 7.41
N LEU A 208 -20.28 9.15 7.08
CA LEU A 208 -20.36 10.30 7.97
C LEU A 208 -21.07 9.95 9.29
N ILE A 209 -22.07 9.08 9.22
CA ILE A 209 -22.80 8.52 10.34
C ILE A 209 -23.07 7.04 10.02
N GLY A 210 -22.63 6.12 10.88
CA GLY A 210 -22.82 4.68 10.74
C GLY A 210 -21.55 3.88 10.40
N PRO A 211 -21.66 2.55 10.26
CA PRO A 211 -20.51 1.68 10.00
C PRO A 211 -19.97 1.88 8.57
N SER A 212 -18.68 1.67 8.36
CA SER A 212 -18.05 1.77 7.04
C SER A 212 -18.69 0.82 6.02
N SER A 213 -18.85 1.29 4.78
CA SER A 213 -19.34 0.47 3.67
C SER A 213 -18.16 -0.18 2.97
N CYS A 214 -18.12 -1.51 2.96
CA CYS A 214 -17.03 -2.27 2.35
C CYS A 214 -17.49 -3.01 1.10
N GLN A 215 -16.55 -3.25 0.18
CA GLN A 215 -16.81 -4.12 -0.98
C GLN A 215 -17.30 -5.50 -0.53
N LYS A 216 -18.32 -6.00 -1.22
CA LYS A 216 -18.97 -7.29 -0.89
C LYS A 216 -17.96 -8.43 -0.86
N HIS A 217 -17.09 -8.49 -1.87
CA HIS A 217 -16.13 -9.57 -2.06
C HIS A 217 -14.70 -9.11 -1.79
N TRP A 218 -13.85 -10.05 -1.38
CA TRP A 218 -12.41 -9.85 -1.28
C TRP A 218 -11.75 -9.97 -2.67
N SER A 219 -10.57 -9.41 -2.83
CA SER A 219 -9.74 -9.66 -4.01
C SER A 219 -9.42 -11.15 -4.17
N VAL A 220 -8.97 -11.54 -5.37
CA VAL A 220 -8.27 -12.82 -5.57
C VAL A 220 -7.15 -12.97 -4.52
N SER A 221 -7.03 -14.17 -3.96
CA SER A 221 -5.95 -14.48 -3.01
C SER A 221 -4.61 -14.63 -3.73
N VAL A 222 -3.56 -14.01 -3.19
CA VAL A 222 -2.16 -14.21 -3.63
C VAL A 222 -1.31 -14.72 -2.48
N THR A 223 -0.33 -15.56 -2.79
CA THR A 223 0.61 -16.10 -1.82
C THR A 223 2.01 -15.55 -2.06
N GLY A 224 2.68 -15.20 -0.97
CA GLY A 224 4.06 -14.70 -0.94
C GLY A 224 4.83 -15.29 0.21
#